data_AF-A0A3D4JAQ5-F1
#
_entry.id   AF-A0A3D4JAQ5-F1
#
_cell.length_a   1.000
_cell.length_b   1.000
_cell.length_c   1.000
_cell.angle_alpha   90.00
_cell.angle_beta   90.00
_cell.angle_gamma   90.00
#
_symmetry.space_group_name_H-M   'P 1'
#
loop_
_entity.id
_entity.type
_entity.pdbx_description
1 polymer ?
#
loop_
_entity_poly.entity_id
_entity_poly.type
_entity_poly.pdbx_seq_one_letter_code
_entity_poly.pdbx_strand_id
1 'polypeptide(L)' 'FCYYRTNNKADAEDLTAQIFLAVLEALPRYRQQGHFAGWLFSIARNKINDHHRRVSHIPLDESTLPPLHA' A
#
# COMPACT_ATOMS: atom_id res chain seq x y z
N PHE A 1 3.23 11.67 -2.15
CA PHE A 1 2.01 10.83 -2.05
C PHE A 1 2.20 9.70 -1.04
N CYS A 2 3.06 8.70 -1.28
CA CYS A 2 3.25 7.55 -0.38
C CYS A 2 3.60 7.94 1.06
N TYR A 3 4.60 8.79 1.26
CA TYR A 3 4.99 9.25 2.61
C TYR A 3 3.85 9.92 3.38
N TYR A 4 3.07 10.76 2.71
CA TYR A 4 1.89 11.38 3.31
C TYR A 4 0.80 10.37 3.69
N ARG A 5 0.76 9.20 3.03
CA ARG A 5 -0.25 8.15 3.27
C ARG A 5 0.18 7.14 4.32
N THR A 6 1.48 6.92 4.52
CA THR A 6 2.00 5.97 5.51
C THR A 6 2.55 6.64 6.77
N ASN A 7 2.97 7.90 6.69
CA ASN A 7 3.73 8.60 7.73
C ASN A 7 4.99 7.82 8.19
N ASN A 8 5.49 6.93 7.34
CA ASN A 8 6.66 6.09 7.57
C ASN A 8 7.52 6.12 6.31
N LYS A 9 8.80 6.47 6.48
CA LYS A 9 9.75 6.61 5.36
C LYS A 9 10.02 5.27 4.68
N ALA A 10 10.29 4.21 5.43
CA ALA A 10 10.60 2.89 4.89
C ALA A 10 9.41 2.32 4.10
N ASP A 11 8.20 2.39 4.67
CA ASP A 11 6.99 1.94 3.98
C ASP A 11 6.71 2.76 2.72
N ALA A 12 7.01 4.07 2.76
CA ALA A 12 6.83 4.94 1.60
C ALA A 12 7.80 4.60 0.46
N GLU A 13 9.05 4.27 0.78
CA GLU A 13 10.06 3.85 -0.19
C GLU A 13 9.68 2.51 -0.83
N ASP A 14 9.32 1.52 -0.02
CA ASP A 14 8.89 0.20 -0.47
C ASP A 14 7.62 0.27 -1.35
N LEU A 15 6.58 0.99 -0.90
CA LEU A 15 5.38 1.20 -1.69
C LEU A 15 5.68 1.91 -3.01
N THR A 16 6.60 2.87 -3.02
CA THR A 16 6.99 3.55 -4.25
C THR A 16 7.60 2.55 -5.23
N ALA A 17 8.53 1.71 -4.79
CA ALA A 17 9.11 0.67 -5.62
C ALA A 17 8.04 -0.29 -6.18
N GLN A 18 7.14 -0.79 -5.33
CA GLN A 18 6.07 -1.70 -5.73
C GLN A 18 5.07 -1.08 -6.73
N ILE A 19 4.78 0.22 -6.58
CA ILE A 19 3.89 0.94 -7.49
C ILE A 19 4.54 1.04 -8.87
N PHE A 20 5.80 1.44 -8.94
CA PHE A 20 6.49 1.58 -10.22
C PHE A 20 6.71 0.22 -10.92
N LEU A 21 6.99 -0.85 -10.18
CA LEU A 21 7.01 -2.21 -10.73
C LEU A 21 5.65 -2.58 -11.35
N ALA A 22 4.55 -2.39 -10.61
CA ALA A 22 3.21 -2.68 -11.11
C ALA A 22 2.83 -1.81 -12.32
N VAL A 23 3.28 -0.54 -12.34
CA VAL A 23 3.09 0.36 -13.48
C VAL A 23 3.83 -0.18 -14.70
N LEU A 24 5.10 -0.57 -14.57
CA LEU A 24 5.90 -1.11 -15.68
C LEU A 24 5.30 -2.40 -16.24
N GLU A 25 4.84 -3.30 -15.37
CA GLU A 25 4.16 -4.53 -15.76
C GLU A 25 2.83 -4.27 -16.50
N ALA A 26 2.08 -3.24 -16.07
CA ALA A 26 0.80 -2.89 -16.67
C ALA A 26 0.92 -1.97 -17.91
N LEU A 27 2.09 -1.37 -18.12
CA LEU A 27 2.35 -0.40 -19.18
C LEU A 27 2.03 -0.91 -20.60
N PRO A 28 2.33 -2.18 -20.98
CA PRO A 28 1.99 -2.69 -22.31
C PRO A 28 0.48 -2.72 -22.60
N ARG A 29 -0.36 -2.76 -21.55
CA ARG A 29 -1.82 -2.75 -21.65
C ARG A 29 -2.42 -1.36 -21.48
N TYR A 30 -1.60 -0.38 -21.10
CA TYR A 30 -2.06 0.98 -20.91
C TYR A 30 -2.45 1.60 -22.25
N ARG A 31 -3.72 1.96 -22.39
CA ARG A 31 -4.19 2.73 -23.55
C ARG A 31 -3.97 4.21 -23.26
N GLN A 32 -3.08 4.82 -24.05
CA GLN A 32 -2.75 6.25 -24.01
C GLN A 32 -4.00 7.11 -24.30
N GLN A 33 -4.73 7.45 -23.25
CA GLN A 33 -5.94 8.29 -23.30
C GLN A 33 -5.68 9.70 -22.75
N GLY A 34 -4.42 10.11 -22.61
CA GLY A 34 -4.04 11.42 -22.04
C GLY A 34 -4.07 11.50 -20.51
N HIS A 35 -4.38 10.41 -19.81
CA HIS A 35 -4.58 10.39 -18.35
C HIS A 35 -3.58 9.49 -17.61
N PHE A 36 -2.29 9.50 -18.01
CA PHE A 36 -1.28 8.60 -17.45
C PHE A 36 -1.14 8.76 -15.93
N ALA A 37 -1.09 10.00 -15.45
CA ALA A 37 -1.01 10.29 -14.03
C ALA A 37 -2.22 9.73 -13.25
N GLY A 38 -3.45 9.92 -13.76
CA GLY A 38 -4.66 9.39 -13.12
C GLY A 38 -4.67 7.86 -13.04
N TRP A 39 -4.22 7.20 -14.11
CA TRP A 39 -4.07 5.75 -14.14
C TRP A 39 -2.98 5.26 -13.17
N LEU A 40 -1.82 5.90 -13.14
CA LEU A 40 -0.74 5.61 -12.19
C LEU A 40 -1.23 5.76 -10.74
N PHE A 41 -1.96 6.83 -10.44
CA PHE A 41 -2.50 7.04 -9.09
C PHE A 41 -3.60 6.04 -8.72
N SER A 42 -4.27 5.43 -9.70
CA SER A 42 -5.20 4.33 -9.46
C SER A 42 -4.47 3.07 -8.98
N ILE A 43 -3.33 2.74 -9.60
CA ILE A 43 -2.43 1.67 -9.14
C ILE A 43 -1.87 2.00 -7.75
N ALA A 44 -1.39 3.23 -7.55
CA ALA A 44 -0.86 3.69 -6.27
C ALA A 44 -1.87 3.55 -5.12
N ARG A 45 -3.11 3.95 -5.36
CA ARG A 45 -4.20 3.84 -4.38
C ARG A 45 -4.48 2.38 -4.02
N ASN A 46 -4.46 1.47 -5.00
CA ASN A 46 -4.66 0.05 -4.76
C ASN A 46 -3.54 -0.54 -3.87
N LYS A 47 -2.27 -0.20 -4.16
CA LYS A 47 -1.12 -0.66 -3.36
C LYS A 47 -1.15 -0.14 -1.92
N ILE A 48 -1.48 1.13 -1.72
CA ILE A 48 -1.64 1.72 -0.38
C ILE A 48 -2.78 1.05 0.40
N ASN A 49 -3.92 0.81 -0.25
CA ASN A 49 -5.04 0.12 0.39
C ASN A 49 -4.67 -1.31 0.81
N ASP A 50 -3.93 -2.04 -0.03
CA ASP A 50 -3.41 -3.37 0.30
C ASP A 50 -2.46 -3.33 1.50
N HIS A 51 -1.53 -2.37 1.52
CA HIS A 51 -0.63 -2.17 2.66
C HIS A 51 -1.39 -1.89 3.96
N HIS A 52 -2.37 -0.98 3.96
CA HIS A 52 -3.17 -0.71 5.16
C HIS A 52 -3.96 -1.94 5.62
N ARG A 53 -4.48 -2.77 4.70
CA ARG A 53 -5.16 -4.02 5.07
C ARG A 53 -4.20 -4.98 5.78
N ARG A 54 -2.96 -5.12 5.30
CA ARG A 54 -1.95 -5.99 5.90
C ARG A 54 -1.54 -5.50 7.29
N VAL A 55 -1.35 -4.19 7.46
CA VAL A 55 -1.00 -3.59 8.76
C VAL A 55 -2.14 -3.73 9.77
N SER A 56 -3.40 -3.64 9.35
CA SER A 56 -4.54 -3.85 10.26
C SER A 56 -4.74 -5.32 10.67
N HIS A 57 -4.19 -6.27 9.92
CA HIS A 57 -4.23 -7.70 10.21
C HIS A 57 -3.07 -8.16 11.12
N ILE A 58 -2.70 -7.34 12.12
CA ILE A 58 -1.88 -7.85 13.23
C ILE A 58 -2.79 -8.81 14.01
N PRO A 59 -2.48 -10.13 14.04
CA PRO A 59 -3.22 -11.06 14.88
C PRO A 59 -3.14 -10.53 16.31
N LEU A 60 -4.30 -10.41 16.99
CA LEU A 60 -4.29 -10.18 18.42
C LEU A 60 -3.55 -11.36 19.03
N ASP A 61 -2.31 -11.15 19.43
CA ASP A 61 -1.54 -12.13 20.15
C ASP A 61 -2.19 -12.25 21.53
N GLU A 62 -3.04 -13.26 21.69
CA GLU A 62 -3.77 -13.56 22.92
C GLU A 62 -2.82 -13.74 24.12
N SER A 63 -1.52 -14.00 23.86
CA SER A 63 -0.48 -14.06 24.89
C SER A 63 -0.07 -12.70 25.47
N THR A 64 -0.50 -11.58 24.87
CA THR A 64 -0.23 -10.21 25.33
C THR A 64 -1.37 -9.58 26.12
N LEU A 65 -2.52 -10.26 26.24
CA LEU A 65 -3.62 -9.80 27.07
C LEU A 65 -3.24 -9.96 28.56
N PRO A 66 -3.40 -8.91 29.39
CA PRO A 66 -3.20 -9.06 30.82
C PRO A 66 -4.19 -10.11 31.36
N PRO A 67 -3.78 -10.97 32.31
CA PRO A 67 -4.67 -11.98 32.86
C PRO A 67 -5.91 -11.29 33.44
N LEU A 68 -7.09 -11.72 32.97
CA LEU A 68 -8.36 -11.34 33.59
C LEU A 68 -8.39 -11.96 34.99
N HIS A 69 -7.97 -11.18 35.98
CA HIS A 69 -8.16 -11.52 37.38
C HIS A 69 -9.67 -11.50 37.66
N ALA A 70 -10.22 -12.69 37.88
CA ALA A 70 -11.52 -12.92 38.50
C ALA A 70 -11.37 -13.03 40.03
#